data_AF-A0A132AHW4-F1
#
_entry.id   AF-A0A132AHW4-F1
#
_cell.length_a   1.000
_cell.length_b   1.000
_cell.length_c   1.000
_cell.angle_alpha   90.00
_cell.angle_beta   90.00
_cell.angle_gamma   90.00
#
_symmetry.space_group_name_H-M   'P 1'
#
loop_
_entity.id
_entity.type
_entity.pdbx_description
1 polymer ?
#
loop_
_entity_poly.entity_id
_entity_poly.type
_entity_poly.pdbx_seq_one_letter_code
_entity_poly.pdbx_strand_id
1 'polypeptide(L)'
;METNQKCFLYDPTILSDAMNKISYKLKDVGQMDKKHFESMFWKILYAICLRLICNIIEIFNHMKSSKSYYITVIEDVNSSLIVGTATLFTENKFIHGGSLRGRIEDVVVDAEYRGQKLGEILIQTKKFLAEILQCYKLTLDCRDEMIPWYQKFGFAVEDGRSNFMTIRFVH
;
A
#
# COMPACT_ATOMS: atom_id res chain seq x y z
N MET A 1 -2.16 -28.75 19.14
CA MET A 1 -1.24 -27.62 18.92
C MET A 1 -1.30 -27.27 17.44
N GLU A 2 -2.34 -26.55 17.02
CA GLU A 2 -2.37 -25.96 15.69
C GLU A 2 -1.49 -24.71 15.74
N THR A 3 -0.40 -24.73 14.99
CA THR A 3 0.42 -23.54 14.77
C THR A 3 -0.46 -22.51 14.06
N ASN A 4 -0.66 -21.34 14.68
CA ASN A 4 -1.32 -20.17 14.08
C ASN A 4 -0.58 -19.77 12.79
N GLN A 5 -0.92 -20.39 11.66
CA GLN A 5 -0.33 -20.05 10.38
C GLN A 5 -0.96 -18.75 9.92
N LYS A 6 -0.25 -17.64 10.12
CA LYS A 6 -0.65 -16.32 9.63
C LYS A 6 -0.86 -16.40 8.11
N CYS A 7 -2.09 -16.17 7.66
CA CYS A 7 -2.43 -16.18 6.25
C CYS A 7 -2.25 -14.78 5.66
N PHE A 8 -1.16 -14.56 4.94
CA PHE A 8 -0.91 -13.30 4.22
C PHE A 8 -1.60 -13.30 2.86
N LEU A 9 -2.00 -12.12 2.39
CA LEU A 9 -2.61 -11.92 1.07
C LEU A 9 -1.60 -12.14 -0.06
N TYR A 10 -0.34 -11.77 0.17
CA TYR A 10 0.79 -11.97 -0.72
C TYR A 10 2.04 -12.35 0.08
N ASP A 11 3.11 -12.77 -0.61
CA ASP A 11 4.37 -13.16 0.01
C ASP A 11 4.96 -11.98 0.84
N PRO A 12 5.10 -12.10 2.17
CA PRO A 12 5.59 -11.01 3.00
C PRO A 12 7.06 -10.63 2.74
N THR A 13 7.85 -11.48 2.06
CA THR A 13 9.25 -11.19 1.75
C THR A 13 9.40 -9.97 0.84
N ILE A 14 8.50 -9.81 -0.15
CA ILE A 14 8.54 -8.67 -1.09
C ILE A 14 8.28 -7.34 -0.37
N LEU A 15 7.49 -7.38 0.71
CA LEU A 15 7.24 -6.22 1.56
C LEU A 15 8.48 -5.87 2.37
N SER A 16 9.19 -6.87 2.90
CA SER A 16 10.48 -6.67 3.56
C SER A 16 11.49 -5.99 2.64
N ASP A 17 11.59 -6.42 1.38
CA ASP A 17 12.48 -5.81 0.39
C ASP A 17 12.13 -4.35 0.09
N ALA A 18 10.84 -4.05 -0.07
CA ALA A 18 10.35 -2.68 -0.21
C ALA A 18 10.70 -1.82 1.02
N MET A 19 10.51 -2.35 2.23
CA MET A 19 10.80 -1.65 3.48
C MET A 19 12.29 -1.39 3.67
N ASN A 20 13.14 -2.34 3.30
CA ASN A 20 14.60 -2.18 3.37
C ASN A 20 15.07 -1.04 2.46
N LYS A 21 14.50 -0.91 1.25
CA LYS A 21 14.76 0.24 0.35
C LYS A 21 14.33 1.57 0.98
N ILE A 22 13.18 1.63 1.65
CA ILE A 22 12.75 2.84 2.37
C ILE A 22 13.73 3.19 3.48
N SER A 23 14.14 2.21 4.29
CA SER A 23 15.11 2.42 5.38
C SER A 23 16.40 3.04 4.88
N TYR A 24 16.92 2.54 3.76
CA TYR A 24 18.13 3.06 3.13
C TYR A 24 17.94 4.52 2.67
N LYS A 25 16.86 4.79 1.93
CA LYS A 25 16.56 6.13 1.43
C LYS A 25 16.32 7.16 2.55
N LEU A 26 15.68 6.78 3.64
CA LEU A 26 15.45 7.69 4.78
C LEU A 26 16.71 8.02 5.57
N LYS A 27 17.70 7.10 5.59
CA LYS A 27 19.02 7.36 6.18
C LYS A 27 19.79 8.42 5.38
N ASP A 28 19.75 8.34 4.05
CA ASP A 28 20.45 9.29 3.19
C ASP A 28 19.90 10.72 3.28
N VAL A 29 18.61 10.88 3.59
CA VAL A 29 17.95 12.20 3.70
C VAL A 29 17.91 12.73 5.14
N GLY A 30 18.43 11.98 6.13
CA GLY A 30 18.47 12.41 7.54
C GLY A 30 17.09 12.62 8.19
N GLN A 31 16.02 12.08 7.60
CA GLN A 31 14.64 12.42 7.98
C GLN A 31 13.99 11.50 9.04
N MET A 32 14.66 10.41 9.45
CA MET A 32 14.13 9.51 10.48
C MET A 32 15.20 8.62 11.15
N ASP A 33 15.17 8.52 12.48
CA ASP A 33 16.06 7.64 13.25
C ASP A 33 15.79 6.16 12.94
N LYS A 34 16.87 5.38 12.73
CA LYS A 34 16.84 3.93 12.47
C LYS A 34 16.01 3.18 13.51
N LYS A 35 16.10 3.57 14.79
CA LYS A 35 15.37 2.95 15.91
C LYS A 35 13.85 3.20 15.82
N HIS A 36 13.46 4.40 15.37
CA HIS A 36 12.07 4.76 15.13
C HIS A 36 11.50 4.04 13.89
N PHE A 37 12.29 3.93 12.82
CA PHE A 37 11.92 3.17 11.62
C PHE A 37 11.78 1.67 11.91
N GLU A 38 12.71 1.05 12.64
CA GLU A 38 12.65 -0.37 13.02
C GLU A 38 11.48 -0.66 13.98
N SER A 39 11.16 0.25 14.91
CA SER A 39 9.94 0.17 15.73
C SER A 39 8.66 0.18 14.87
N MET A 40 8.66 0.94 13.78
CA MET A 40 7.55 1.01 12.82
C MET A 40 7.53 -0.16 11.84
N PHE A 41 8.68 -0.73 11.50
CA PHE A 41 8.83 -1.90 10.62
C PHE A 41 8.03 -3.09 11.15
N TRP A 42 8.08 -3.32 12.47
CA TRP A 42 7.29 -4.37 13.13
C TRP A 42 5.79 -4.04 13.26
N LYS A 43 5.40 -2.77 13.10
CA LYS A 43 3.99 -2.31 13.07
C LYS A 43 3.33 -2.53 11.71
N ILE A 44 4.09 -2.70 10.63
CA ILE A 44 3.56 -2.78 9.25
C ILE A 44 3.17 -4.23 8.86
N LEU A 45 3.49 -5.22 9.70
CA LEU A 45 3.35 -6.63 9.33
C LEU A 45 2.18 -7.30 10.05
N TYR A 46 0.95 -6.91 9.70
CA TYR A 46 -0.20 -7.79 9.95
C TYR A 46 -1.07 -7.96 8.71
N ALA A 47 -1.41 -9.21 8.43
CA ALA A 47 -2.47 -9.53 7.49
C ALA A 47 -3.80 -9.00 8.04
N ILE A 48 -4.74 -8.70 7.13
CA ILE A 48 -6.16 -8.51 7.46
C ILE A 48 -6.61 -9.72 8.29
N CYS A 49 -6.60 -9.58 9.62
CA CYS A 49 -7.08 -10.61 10.53
C CYS A 49 -8.61 -10.51 10.53
N LEU A 50 -9.21 -11.53 9.96
CA LEU A 50 -10.60 -11.52 9.53
C LEU A 50 -11.51 -11.75 10.74
N ARG A 51 -12.12 -10.68 11.27
CA ARG A 51 -13.33 -10.84 12.10
C ARG A 51 -14.50 -11.19 11.17
N LEU A 52 -14.89 -12.45 11.27
CA LEU A 52 -15.82 -13.25 10.44
C LEU A 52 -17.08 -12.54 9.91
N ILE A 53 -17.12 -12.39 8.58
CA ILE A 53 -18.31 -12.47 7.72
C ILE A 53 -17.90 -13.34 6.52
N CYS A 54 -18.66 -14.38 6.16
CA CYS A 54 -18.28 -15.34 5.11
C CYS A 54 -17.84 -14.67 3.79
N ASN A 55 -18.51 -13.58 3.41
CA ASN A 55 -18.21 -12.82 2.19
C ASN A 55 -16.78 -12.24 2.17
N ILE A 56 -16.20 -11.90 3.32
CA ILE A 56 -14.85 -11.32 3.39
C ILE A 56 -13.79 -12.41 3.11
N ILE A 57 -14.03 -13.66 3.54
CA ILE A 57 -13.09 -14.77 3.29
C ILE A 57 -13.04 -15.11 1.81
N GLU A 58 -14.20 -15.16 1.15
CA GLU A 58 -14.29 -15.41 -0.29
C GLU A 58 -13.57 -14.33 -1.10
N ILE A 59 -13.81 -13.06 -0.78
CA ILE A 59 -13.12 -11.93 -1.41
C ILE A 59 -11.62 -11.99 -1.16
N PHE A 60 -11.19 -12.26 0.08
CA PHE A 60 -9.78 -12.40 0.42
C PHE A 60 -9.11 -13.51 -0.40
N ASN A 61 -9.74 -14.69 -0.47
CA ASN A 61 -9.22 -15.82 -1.23
C ASN A 61 -9.16 -15.53 -2.73
N HIS A 62 -10.16 -14.83 -3.27
CA HIS A 62 -10.17 -14.37 -4.65
C HIS A 62 -9.04 -13.36 -4.92
N MET A 63 -8.85 -12.37 -4.05
CA MET A 63 -7.76 -11.40 -4.16
C MET A 63 -6.40 -12.11 -4.09
N LYS A 64 -6.24 -13.05 -3.15
CA LYS A 64 -5.01 -13.85 -2.99
C LYS A 64 -4.71 -14.68 -4.23
N SER A 65 -5.69 -15.36 -4.81
CA SER A 65 -5.49 -16.20 -5.99
C SER A 65 -5.18 -15.37 -7.25
N SER A 66 -5.73 -14.16 -7.35
CA SER A 66 -5.49 -13.25 -8.48
C SER A 66 -4.06 -12.72 -8.55
N LYS A 67 -3.30 -12.76 -7.45
CA LYS A 67 -1.93 -12.20 -7.32
C LYS A 67 -1.82 -10.74 -7.79
N SER A 68 -2.91 -9.99 -7.70
CA SER A 68 -3.00 -8.62 -8.21
C SER A 68 -3.25 -7.59 -7.10
N TYR A 69 -3.47 -8.04 -5.87
CA TYR A 69 -3.78 -7.20 -4.71
C TYR A 69 -2.66 -7.27 -3.68
N TYR A 70 -2.08 -6.12 -3.39
CA TYR A 70 -1.03 -5.94 -2.39
C TYR A 70 -1.54 -4.96 -1.35
N ILE A 71 -2.42 -5.44 -0.47
CA ILE A 71 -2.99 -4.64 0.63
C ILE A 71 -2.02 -4.66 1.82
N THR A 72 -1.62 -3.49 2.28
CA THR A 72 -0.72 -3.33 3.44
C THR A 72 -1.49 -2.56 4.50
N VAL A 73 -1.32 -2.95 5.75
CA VAL A 73 -1.88 -2.25 6.91
C VAL A 73 -0.76 -1.88 7.86
N ILE A 74 -1.03 -0.91 8.72
CA ILE A 74 -0.20 -0.55 9.85
C ILE A 74 -1.02 -0.86 11.10
N GLU A 75 -0.47 -1.66 11.98
CA GLU A 75 -1.03 -2.01 13.28
C GLU A 75 -0.24 -1.30 14.38
N ASP A 76 -0.95 -0.66 15.31
CA ASP A 76 -0.35 -0.30 16.59
C ASP A 76 -0.30 -1.53 17.50
N VAL A 77 0.90 -2.09 17.66
CA VAL A 77 1.14 -3.31 18.44
C VAL A 77 0.74 -3.21 19.92
N ASN A 78 0.67 -1.99 20.47
CA ASN A 78 0.28 -1.80 21.88
C ASN A 78 -1.22 -1.97 22.07
N SER A 79 -2.01 -1.50 21.10
CA SER A 79 -3.48 -1.56 21.12
C SER A 79 -4.06 -2.70 20.29
N SER A 80 -3.23 -3.38 19.48
CA SER A 80 -3.65 -4.35 18.46
C SER A 80 -4.67 -3.79 17.45
N LEU A 81 -4.62 -2.48 17.18
CA LEU A 81 -5.51 -1.81 16.25
C LEU A 81 -4.84 -1.57 14.91
N ILE A 82 -5.58 -1.76 13.83
CA ILE A 82 -5.18 -1.30 12.49
C ILE A 82 -5.41 0.21 12.42
N VAL A 83 -4.33 0.96 12.22
CA VAL A 83 -4.29 2.43 12.26
C VAL A 83 -4.00 3.06 10.90
N GLY A 84 -3.71 2.24 9.88
CA GLY A 84 -3.56 2.71 8.51
C GLY A 84 -3.61 1.59 7.50
N THR A 85 -3.96 1.90 6.27
CA THR A 85 -3.97 0.95 5.16
C THR A 85 -3.72 1.64 3.83
N ALA A 86 -3.21 0.88 2.87
CA ALA A 86 -3.17 1.23 1.46
C ALA A 86 -3.17 -0.04 0.63
N THR A 87 -3.74 0.05 -0.57
CA THR A 87 -3.77 -1.02 -1.57
C THR A 87 -2.87 -0.64 -2.73
N LEU A 88 -2.01 -1.56 -3.18
CA LEU A 88 -1.48 -1.53 -4.54
C LEU A 88 -2.22 -2.60 -5.33
N PHE A 89 -2.93 -2.19 -6.37
CA PHE A 89 -3.55 -3.07 -7.34
C PHE A 89 -2.73 -3.08 -8.63
N THR A 90 -2.47 -4.26 -9.18
CA THR A 90 -1.71 -4.39 -10.44
C THR A 90 -2.59 -4.96 -11.55
N GLU A 91 -2.56 -4.33 -12.72
CA GLU A 91 -3.29 -4.78 -13.90
C GLU A 91 -2.32 -5.09 -15.04
N ASN A 92 -2.51 -6.24 -15.71
CA ASN A 92 -1.80 -6.55 -16.95
C ASN A 92 -2.33 -5.70 -18.10
N LYS A 93 -1.43 -5.23 -18.95
CA LYS A 93 -1.76 -4.49 -20.17
C LYS A 93 -1.11 -5.16 -21.37
N PHE A 94 -1.85 -5.32 -22.48
CA PHE A 94 -1.25 -5.77 -23.75
C PHE A 94 -0.24 -4.78 -24.31
N ILE A 95 -0.44 -3.48 -24.07
CA ILE A 95 0.51 -2.42 -24.42
C ILE A 95 1.80 -2.55 -23.62
N HIS A 96 2.86 -1.89 -24.11
CA HIS A 96 4.20 -1.95 -23.50
C HIS A 96 4.71 -3.40 -23.32
N GLY A 97 4.41 -4.29 -24.28
CA GLY A 97 4.93 -5.65 -24.30
C GLY A 97 4.37 -6.58 -23.22
N GLY A 98 3.09 -6.40 -22.82
CA GLY A 98 2.50 -7.25 -21.77
C GLY A 98 2.80 -6.77 -20.35
N SER A 99 3.22 -5.53 -20.18
CA SER A 99 3.66 -4.98 -18.88
C SER A 99 2.55 -4.85 -17.83
N LEU A 100 2.98 -4.67 -16.57
CA LEU A 100 2.11 -4.39 -15.43
C LEU A 100 1.95 -2.89 -15.19
N ARG A 101 0.73 -2.45 -14.89
CA ARG A 101 0.46 -1.11 -14.33
C ARG A 101 0.01 -1.23 -12.88
N GLY A 102 0.61 -0.44 -12.00
CA GLY A 102 0.18 -0.30 -10.62
C GLY A 102 -0.83 0.83 -10.42
N ARG A 103 -1.76 0.64 -9.49
CA ARG A 103 -2.67 1.66 -8.98
C ARG A 103 -2.64 1.65 -7.45
N ILE A 104 -2.49 2.82 -6.83
CA ILE A 104 -2.62 2.96 -5.38
C ILE A 104 -4.06 3.34 -5.08
N GLU A 105 -4.72 2.54 -4.24
CA GLU A 105 -6.10 2.71 -3.81
C GLU A 105 -6.19 2.66 -2.28
N ASP A 106 -7.33 3.10 -1.73
CA ASP A 106 -7.72 2.92 -0.33
C ASP A 106 -6.67 3.40 0.70
N VAL A 107 -6.01 4.52 0.44
CA VAL A 107 -5.01 5.08 1.36
C VAL A 107 -5.70 5.81 2.50
N VAL A 108 -5.66 5.23 3.69
CA VAL A 108 -6.28 5.79 4.90
C VAL A 108 -5.34 5.67 6.08
N VAL A 109 -5.28 6.72 6.89
CA VAL A 109 -4.65 6.72 8.23
C VAL A 109 -5.68 7.20 9.22
N ASP A 110 -5.82 6.46 10.32
CA ASP A 110 -6.68 6.80 11.45
C ASP A 110 -6.38 8.23 11.91
N ALA A 111 -7.44 8.99 12.24
CA ALA A 111 -7.31 10.40 12.56
C ALA A 111 -6.38 10.67 13.75
N GLU A 112 -6.39 9.78 14.76
CA GLU A 112 -5.57 9.90 15.97
C GLU A 112 -4.09 9.60 15.69
N TYR A 113 -3.80 8.90 14.59
CA TYR A 113 -2.46 8.51 14.16
C TYR A 113 -1.87 9.37 13.04
N ARG A 114 -2.59 10.42 12.61
CA ARG A 114 -2.09 11.38 11.61
C ARG A 114 -0.93 12.22 12.16
N GLY A 115 -0.13 12.79 11.26
CA GLY A 115 1.07 13.57 11.61
C GLY A 115 2.30 12.73 11.96
N GLN A 116 2.15 11.41 12.13
CA GLN A 116 3.25 10.48 12.46
C GLN A 116 3.92 9.85 11.22
N LYS A 117 3.85 10.50 10.05
CA LYS A 117 4.38 10.03 8.76
C LYS A 117 3.87 8.65 8.25
N LEU A 118 2.86 8.05 8.88
CA LEU A 118 2.28 6.76 8.47
C LEU A 118 1.82 6.74 7.00
N GLY A 119 1.20 7.82 6.53
CA GLY A 119 0.78 7.94 5.13
C GLY A 119 1.96 7.95 4.16
N GLU A 120 3.06 8.63 4.51
CA GLU A 120 4.28 8.65 3.69
C GLU A 120 4.88 7.25 3.57
N ILE A 121 4.92 6.51 4.67
CA ILE A 121 5.40 5.12 4.67
C ILE A 121 4.54 4.26 3.75
N LEU A 122 3.21 4.35 3.86
CA LEU A 122 2.29 3.60 2.99
C LEU A 122 2.54 3.90 1.51
N ILE A 123 2.65 5.17 1.12
CA ILE A 123 2.86 5.56 -0.27
C ILE A 123 4.23 5.13 -0.80
N GLN A 124 5.29 5.33 -0.02
CA GLN A 124 6.62 4.88 -0.40
C GLN A 124 6.66 3.34 -0.52
N THR A 125 5.99 2.63 0.39
CA THR A 125 5.83 1.16 0.31
C THR A 125 5.25 0.75 -1.02
N LYS A 126 4.12 1.36 -1.42
CA LYS A 126 3.44 1.01 -2.68
C LYS A 126 4.29 1.35 -3.89
N LYS A 127 5.00 2.47 -3.85
CA LYS A 127 5.92 2.86 -4.91
C LYS A 127 7.04 1.83 -5.09
N PHE A 128 7.73 1.45 -4.02
CA PHE A 128 8.80 0.46 -4.10
C PHE A 128 8.30 -0.94 -4.46
N LEU A 129 7.12 -1.34 -3.97
CA LEU A 129 6.48 -2.59 -4.40
C LEU A 129 6.19 -2.57 -5.90
N ALA A 130 5.64 -1.49 -6.44
CA ALA A 130 5.40 -1.37 -7.87
C ALA A 130 6.69 -1.46 -8.69
N GLU A 131 7.80 -0.89 -8.21
CA GLU A 131 9.13 -1.02 -8.84
C GLU A 131 9.64 -2.48 -8.79
N ILE A 132 9.52 -3.16 -7.65
CA ILE A 132 9.92 -4.59 -7.49
C ILE A 132 9.12 -5.47 -8.45
N LEU A 133 7.83 -5.19 -8.59
CA LEU A 133 6.93 -5.89 -9.51
C LEU A 133 7.09 -5.46 -10.97
N GLN A 134 8.05 -4.57 -11.28
CA GLN A 134 8.34 -4.07 -12.62
C GLN A 134 7.13 -3.41 -13.31
N CYS A 135 6.32 -2.67 -12.55
CA CYS A 135 5.25 -1.87 -13.13
C CYS A 135 5.83 -0.76 -14.01
N TYR A 136 5.36 -0.63 -15.26
CA TYR A 136 5.82 0.45 -16.15
C TYR A 136 5.27 1.82 -15.74
N LYS A 137 4.13 1.83 -15.04
CA LYS A 137 3.45 3.04 -14.56
C LYS A 137 2.77 2.75 -13.24
N LEU A 138 2.77 3.75 -12.35
CA LEU A 138 2.05 3.75 -11.09
C LEU A 138 1.15 5.00 -11.05
N THR A 139 -0.13 4.82 -10.77
CA THR A 139 -1.09 5.93 -10.68
C THR A 139 -1.91 5.88 -9.41
N LEU A 140 -2.53 7.01 -9.07
CA LEU A 140 -3.50 7.15 -8.00
C LEU A 140 -4.43 8.31 -8.35
N ASP A 141 -5.64 8.27 -7.81
CA ASP A 141 -6.59 9.37 -7.86
C ASP A 141 -6.62 10.05 -6.48
N CYS A 142 -6.65 11.38 -6.45
CA CYS A 142 -6.70 12.13 -5.20
C CYS A 142 -7.51 13.42 -5.34
N ARG A 143 -7.93 13.97 -4.20
CA ARG A 143 -8.54 15.31 -4.13
C ARG A 143 -7.49 16.37 -4.46
N ASP A 144 -7.90 17.47 -5.06
CA ASP A 144 -6.99 18.55 -5.48
C ASP A 144 -6.08 19.05 -4.36
N GLU A 145 -6.62 19.18 -3.15
CA GLU A 145 -5.87 19.60 -1.95
C GLU A 145 -4.72 18.66 -1.58
N MET A 146 -4.78 17.39 -2.01
CA MET A 146 -3.76 16.38 -1.74
C MET A 146 -2.65 16.32 -2.80
N ILE A 147 -2.82 16.98 -3.96
CA ILE A 147 -1.82 16.99 -5.04
C ILE A 147 -0.43 17.39 -4.52
N PRO A 148 -0.26 18.51 -3.77
CA PRO A 148 1.06 18.91 -3.27
C PRO A 148 1.69 17.90 -2.32
N TRP A 149 0.88 17.09 -1.63
CA TRP A 149 1.38 16.04 -0.75
C TRP A 149 1.92 14.85 -1.56
N TYR A 150 1.19 14.38 -2.57
CA TYR A 150 1.62 13.28 -3.43
C TYR A 150 2.84 13.64 -4.30
N GLN A 151 2.97 14.90 -4.72
CA GLN A 151 4.13 15.39 -5.47
C GLN A 151 5.45 15.19 -4.74
N LYS A 152 5.46 15.21 -3.39
CA LYS A 152 6.65 14.93 -2.57
C LYS A 152 7.22 13.52 -2.80
N PHE A 153 6.39 12.60 -3.31
CA PHE A 153 6.78 11.22 -3.58
C PHE A 153 7.08 10.97 -5.07
N GLY A 154 7.08 12.03 -5.89
CA GLY A 154 7.37 11.97 -7.32
C GLY A 154 6.16 11.66 -8.21
N PHE A 155 4.94 11.76 -7.67
CA PHE A 155 3.74 11.79 -8.50
C PHE A 155 3.59 13.15 -9.18
N ALA A 156 2.99 13.18 -10.36
CA ALA A 156 2.70 14.40 -11.09
C ALA A 156 1.31 14.31 -11.72
N VAL A 157 0.66 15.46 -11.88
CA VAL A 157 -0.55 15.58 -12.68
C VAL A 157 -0.15 15.42 -14.16
N GLU A 158 -0.85 14.55 -14.90
CA GLU A 158 -0.65 14.46 -16.34
C GLU A 158 -1.48 15.53 -17.04
N ASP A 159 -0.82 16.60 -17.50
CA ASP A 159 -1.47 17.72 -18.18
C ASP A 159 -2.32 17.25 -19.37
N GLY A 160 -3.57 17.70 -19.42
CA GLY A 160 -4.55 17.30 -20.43
C GLY A 160 -5.08 15.86 -20.30
N ARG A 161 -4.66 15.10 -19.27
CA ARG A 161 -5.07 13.70 -19.04
C ARG A 161 -5.36 13.37 -17.56
N SER A 162 -5.62 14.40 -16.74
CA SER A 162 -5.82 14.27 -15.30
C SER A 162 -7.27 14.27 -14.83
N ASN A 163 -8.24 14.33 -15.75
CA ASN A 163 -9.66 14.30 -15.39
C ASN A 163 -10.07 12.91 -14.90
N PHE A 164 -10.70 12.84 -13.73
CA PHE A 164 -11.37 11.65 -13.22
C PHE A 164 -12.87 11.73 -13.52
N MET A 165 -13.42 10.69 -14.14
CA MET A 165 -14.83 10.62 -14.52
C MET A 165 -15.48 9.38 -13.89
N THR A 166 -16.74 9.48 -13.47
CA THR A 166 -17.43 8.37 -12.80
C THR A 166 -18.87 8.25 -13.28
N ILE A 167 -19.30 7.01 -13.55
CA ILE A 167 -20.71 6.62 -13.59
C ILE A 167 -20.96 5.64 -12.43
N ARG A 168 -22.05 5.81 -11.69
CA ARG A 168 -22.43 4.91 -10.60
C ARG A 168 -23.64 4.11 -11.04
N PHE A 169 -23.50 2.80 -11.08
CA PHE A 169 -24.62 1.87 -11.30
C PHE A 169 -25.28 1.59 -9.94
N VAL A 170 -26.60 1.72 -9.88
CA VAL A 170 -27.38 1.32 -8.71
C VAL A 170 -27.82 -0.12 -8.98
N HIS A 171 -27.24 -1.06 -8.23
CA HIS A 171 -27.64 -2.46 -8.22
C HIS A 171 -28.51 -2.73 -6.99
#